data_AF-A0A9P4ULC9-F1
#
_entry.id   AF-A0A9P4ULC9-F1
#
_cell.length_a   1.000
_cell.length_b   1.000
_cell.length_c   1.000
_cell.angle_alpha   90.00
_cell.angle_beta   90.00
_cell.angle_gamma   90.00
#
_symmetry.space_group_name_H-M   'P 1'
#
loop_
_entity.id
_entity.type
_entity.pdbx_description
1 polymer ?
#
loop_
_entity_poly.entity_id
_entity_poly.type
_entity_poly.pdbx_seq_one_letter_code
_entity_poly.pdbx_strand_id
1 'polypeptide(L)'
;PTKVVSRKGDDSKWKELPDYCPPLSILDHKKANPSWGKGGRLDVSQKDDVDQLHPQEREVCEVLRIEPQQYLANKRRIFVARLEQLHNPGKKGWNKTACQQACGVDVNKSSQLFIIFDNLGWFEPQHFEKWL
;
A
#
# COMPACT_ATOMS: atom_id res chain seq x y z
N PRO A 1 1.74 -22.75 -12.66
CA PRO A 1 0.88 -22.76 -11.46
C PRO A 1 0.85 -21.39 -10.76
N THR A 2 -0.14 -20.56 -11.10
CA THR A 2 -0.35 -19.26 -10.44
C THR A 2 -0.96 -19.54 -9.08
N LYS A 3 -0.21 -19.35 -7.99
CA LYS A 3 -0.77 -19.42 -6.63
C LYS A 3 -1.86 -18.37 -6.54
N VAL A 4 -3.11 -18.82 -6.48
CA VAL A 4 -4.25 -17.96 -6.13
C VAL A 4 -4.07 -17.62 -4.66
N VAL A 5 -3.42 -16.49 -4.40
CA VAL A 5 -3.34 -15.90 -3.07
C VAL A 5 -4.78 -15.62 -2.66
N SER A 6 -5.24 -16.29 -1.61
CA SER A 6 -6.59 -16.16 -1.05
C SER A 6 -6.82 -14.68 -0.74
N ARG A 7 -7.65 -14.00 -1.55
CA ARG A 7 -7.90 -12.56 -1.42
C ARG A 7 -8.56 -12.33 -0.06
N LYS A 8 -7.88 -11.63 0.84
CA LYS A 8 -8.54 -11.02 2.00
C LYS A 8 -9.56 -10.03 1.42
N GLY A 9 -10.85 -10.33 1.46
CA GLY A 9 -11.94 -9.43 1.06
C GLY A 9 -12.02 -9.11 -0.44
N ASP A 10 -13.18 -8.61 -0.86
CA ASP A 10 -13.40 -8.13 -2.22
C ASP A 10 -12.62 -6.82 -2.41
N ASP A 11 -11.50 -6.87 -3.13
CA ASP A 11 -10.63 -5.69 -3.35
C ASP A 11 -11.35 -4.56 -4.13
N SER A 12 -12.48 -4.85 -4.78
CA SER A 12 -13.35 -3.86 -5.43
C SER A 12 -14.05 -2.93 -4.43
N LYS A 13 -14.15 -3.35 -3.16
CA LYS A 13 -14.75 -2.58 -2.07
C LYS A 13 -13.76 -1.68 -1.33
N TRP A 14 -12.63 -1.35 -1.94
CA TRP A 14 -11.60 -0.49 -1.34
C TRP A 14 -12.18 0.85 -0.85
N LYS A 15 -13.21 1.38 -1.52
CA LYS A 15 -13.93 2.61 -1.15
C LYS A 15 -14.60 2.54 0.23
N GLU A 16 -15.03 1.35 0.65
CA GLU A 16 -15.65 1.12 1.98
C GLU A 16 -14.61 1.10 3.12
N LEU A 17 -13.33 0.91 2.81
CA LEU A 17 -12.27 0.97 3.83
C LEU A 17 -11.98 2.42 4.23
N PRO A 18 -11.72 2.69 5.51
CA PRO A 18 -11.34 4.04 5.93
C PRO A 18 -10.01 4.46 5.31
N ASP A 19 -9.96 5.71 4.85
CA ASP A 19 -8.76 6.30 4.27
C ASP A 19 -7.95 7.02 5.35
N TYR A 20 -6.91 6.34 5.83
CA TYR A 20 -5.92 6.89 6.77
C TYR A 20 -4.60 7.21 6.04
N CYS A 21 -4.67 7.44 4.73
CA CYS A 21 -3.50 7.69 3.93
C CYS A 21 -2.95 9.10 4.19
N PRO A 22 -1.62 9.26 4.29
CA PRO A 22 -1.00 10.57 4.41
C PRO A 22 -1.20 11.40 3.12
N PRO A 23 -1.04 12.73 3.20
CA PRO A 23 -1.20 13.59 2.04
C PRO A 23 -0.26 13.19 0.89
N LEU A 24 -0.83 13.12 -0.32
CA LEU A 24 -0.08 12.79 -1.54
C LEU A 24 1.03 13.81 -1.85
N SER A 25 1.01 14.99 -1.22
CA SER A 25 2.06 16.02 -1.30
C SER A 25 3.46 15.49 -0.97
N ILE A 26 3.57 14.41 -0.18
CA ILE A 26 4.86 13.76 0.09
C ILE A 26 5.46 13.19 -1.20
N LEU A 27 4.62 12.71 -2.12
CA LEU A 27 5.03 12.18 -3.42
C LEU A 27 5.55 13.30 -4.34
N ASP A 28 5.05 14.53 -4.21
CA ASP A 28 5.59 15.68 -4.96
C ASP A 28 7.04 15.99 -4.56
N HIS A 29 7.39 15.78 -3.29
CA HIS A 29 8.73 16.04 -2.77
C HIS A 29 9.67 14.83 -2.81
N LYS A 30 9.12 13.61 -2.76
CA LYS A 30 9.91 12.37 -2.63
C LYS A 30 9.36 11.27 -3.54
N LYS A 31 10.25 10.65 -4.32
CA LYS A 31 9.86 9.58 -5.26
C LYS A 31 9.72 8.24 -4.56
N ALA A 32 8.64 7.53 -4.89
CA ALA A 32 8.37 6.17 -4.42
C ALA A 32 9.43 5.13 -4.86
N ASN A 33 10.07 5.33 -6.03
CA ASN A 33 11.11 4.45 -6.60
C ASN A 33 10.83 2.94 -6.42
N PRO A 34 9.71 2.41 -6.97
CA PRO A 34 9.39 0.99 -6.87
C PRO A 34 10.43 0.13 -7.57
N SER A 35 10.83 -0.97 -6.93
CA SER A 35 11.73 -1.96 -7.53
C SER A 35 11.08 -3.35 -7.49
N TRP A 36 10.84 -3.91 -8.67
CA TRP A 36 10.35 -5.27 -8.85
C TRP A 36 11.28 -6.00 -9.83
N GLY A 37 11.44 -7.31 -9.66
CA GLY A 37 12.42 -8.11 -10.39
C GLY A 37 12.24 -8.11 -11.91
N LYS A 38 13.02 -8.96 -12.62
CA LYS A 38 13.03 -9.04 -14.09
C LYS A 38 11.64 -9.43 -14.66
N GLY A 39 10.79 -8.45 -14.89
CA GLY A 39 9.49 -8.58 -15.52
C GLY A 39 9.06 -7.23 -16.08
N GLY A 40 8.31 -7.24 -17.18
CA GLY A 40 7.75 -6.01 -17.76
C GLY A 40 6.77 -5.33 -16.81
N ARG A 41 6.63 -4.01 -16.97
CA ARG A 41 5.61 -3.21 -16.30
C ARG A 41 4.22 -3.70 -16.73
N LEU A 42 3.28 -3.79 -15.79
CA LEU A 42 1.88 -4.04 -16.08
C LEU A 42 1.26 -2.74 -16.57
N ASP A 43 0.66 -2.70 -17.75
CA ASP A 43 -0.14 -1.53 -18.14
C ASP A 43 -1.41 -1.48 -17.28
N VAL A 44 -1.53 -0.41 -16.48
CA VAL A 44 -2.71 -0.15 -15.64
C VAL A 44 -3.52 1.04 -16.16
N SER A 45 -3.14 1.61 -17.30
CA SER A 45 -3.75 2.80 -17.89
C SER A 45 -5.22 2.62 -18.22
N GLN A 46 -5.65 1.39 -18.53
CA GLN A 46 -7.03 1.05 -18.88
C GLN A 46 -7.84 0.46 -17.72
N LYS A 47 -7.33 0.53 -16.48
CA LYS A 47 -7.99 -0.07 -15.31
C LYS A 47 -8.91 0.93 -14.62
N ASP A 48 -10.04 0.43 -14.11
CA ASP A 48 -10.92 1.18 -13.23
C ASP A 48 -10.18 1.71 -11.99
N ASP A 49 -10.56 2.91 -11.55
CA ASP A 49 -9.97 3.64 -10.42
C ASP A 49 -8.50 4.07 -10.62
N VAL A 50 -7.93 3.97 -11.82
CA VAL A 50 -6.58 4.47 -12.10
C VAL A 50 -6.47 6.00 -11.91
N ASP A 51 -7.58 6.73 -12.09
CA ASP A 51 -7.66 8.18 -11.83
C ASP A 51 -7.59 8.53 -10.35
N GLN A 52 -7.82 7.57 -9.45
CA GLN A 52 -7.68 7.75 -8.00
C GLN A 52 -6.22 7.61 -7.54
N LEU A 53 -5.33 7.11 -8.41
CA LEU A 53 -3.92 6.92 -8.10
C LEU A 53 -3.11 8.17 -8.45
N HIS A 54 -2.19 8.54 -7.57
CA HIS A 54 -1.16 9.51 -7.91
C HIS A 54 -0.26 8.98 -9.04
N PRO A 55 0.33 9.82 -9.92
CA PRO A 55 1.26 9.36 -10.96
C PRO A 55 2.39 8.46 -10.46
N GLN A 56 2.90 8.71 -9.25
CA GLN A 56 3.89 7.84 -8.62
C GLN A 56 3.31 6.51 -8.15
N GLU A 57 2.08 6.48 -7.63
CA GLU A 57 1.42 5.24 -7.23
C GLU A 57 1.06 4.40 -8.45
N ARG A 58 0.71 5.04 -9.57
CA ARG A 58 0.54 4.37 -10.86
C ARG A 58 1.83 3.64 -11.24
N GLU A 59 2.98 4.31 -11.20
CA GLU A 59 4.28 3.65 -11.46
C GLU A 59 4.53 2.46 -10.51
N VAL A 60 4.19 2.60 -9.22
CA VAL A 60 4.28 1.49 -8.25
C VAL A 60 3.39 0.31 -8.66
N CYS A 61 2.15 0.57 -9.09
CA CYS A 61 1.23 -0.47 -9.57
C CYS A 61 1.76 -1.17 -10.82
N GLU A 62 2.28 -0.40 -11.78
CA GLU A 62 2.87 -0.90 -13.02
C GLU A 62 4.07 -1.81 -12.73
N VAL A 63 5.00 -1.35 -11.88
CA VAL A 63 6.24 -2.06 -11.56
C VAL A 63 5.95 -3.31 -10.72
N LEU A 64 5.11 -3.21 -9.68
CA LEU A 64 4.75 -4.35 -8.83
C LEU A 64 3.74 -5.31 -9.47
N ARG A 65 3.20 -4.93 -10.64
CA ARG A 65 2.16 -5.67 -11.37
C ARG A 65 0.95 -5.94 -10.48
N ILE A 66 0.41 -4.87 -9.88
CA ILE A 66 -0.78 -4.88 -9.02
C ILE A 66 -1.86 -4.03 -9.70
N GLU A 67 -3.11 -4.48 -9.66
CA GLU A 67 -4.22 -3.69 -10.18
C GLU A 67 -4.50 -2.48 -9.26
N PRO A 68 -4.90 -1.31 -9.81
CA PRO A 68 -5.17 -0.10 -9.02
C PRO A 68 -6.11 -0.32 -7.82
N GLN A 69 -7.22 -1.01 -8.05
CA GLN A 69 -8.19 -1.35 -7.00
C GLN A 69 -7.54 -2.16 -5.87
N GLN A 70 -6.75 -3.15 -6.24
CA GLN A 70 -6.05 -3.98 -5.28
C GLN A 70 -4.98 -3.17 -4.54
N TYR A 71 -4.24 -2.29 -5.21
CA TYR A 71 -3.29 -1.40 -4.54
C TYR A 71 -3.99 -0.50 -3.52
N LEU A 72 -5.11 0.13 -3.88
CA LEU A 72 -5.87 1.02 -3.00
C LEU A 72 -6.43 0.27 -1.77
N ALA A 73 -6.97 -0.94 -1.98
CA ALA A 73 -7.44 -1.79 -0.88
C ALA A 73 -6.30 -2.13 0.09
N ASN A 74 -5.14 -2.52 -0.45
CA ASN A 74 -3.97 -2.90 0.34
C ASN A 74 -3.39 -1.69 1.07
N LYS A 75 -3.25 -0.56 0.39
CA LYS A 75 -2.83 0.72 0.96
C LYS A 75 -3.66 1.01 2.20
N ARG A 76 -4.99 1.09 2.08
CA ARG A 76 -5.89 1.37 3.21
C ARG A 76 -5.72 0.37 4.36
N ARG A 77 -5.66 -0.94 4.08
CA ARG A 77 -5.46 -1.98 5.12
C ARG A 77 -4.16 -1.81 5.90
N ILE A 78 -3.07 -1.48 5.21
CA ILE A 78 -1.76 -1.23 5.82
C ILE A 78 -1.86 -0.05 6.79
N PHE A 79 -2.47 1.07 6.37
CA PHE A 79 -2.62 2.25 7.21
C PHE A 79 -3.56 2.01 8.41
N VAL A 80 -4.66 1.28 8.21
CA VAL A 80 -5.55 0.84 9.31
C VAL A 80 -4.74 0.05 10.34
N ALA A 81 -4.00 -0.97 9.92
CA ALA A 81 -3.22 -1.80 10.82
C ALA A 81 -2.12 -1.00 11.54
N ARG A 82 -1.51 -0.01 10.85
CA ARG A 82 -0.54 0.90 11.46
C ARG A 82 -1.18 1.76 12.54
N LEU A 83 -2.36 2.33 12.27
CA LEU A 83 -3.11 3.14 13.22
C LEU A 83 -3.55 2.31 14.45
N GLU A 84 -4.06 1.09 14.24
CA GLU A 84 -4.41 0.18 15.34
C GLU A 84 -3.21 -0.16 16.22
N GLN A 85 -2.02 -0.26 15.62
CA GLN A 85 -0.79 -0.50 16.36
C GLN A 85 -0.32 0.74 17.13
N LEU A 86 -0.51 1.94 16.58
CA LEU A 86 -0.22 3.19 17.29
C LEU A 86 -1.16 3.40 18.49
N HIS A 87 -2.45 3.03 18.36
CA HIS A 87 -3.40 2.98 19.47
C HIS A 87 -3.03 1.95 20.56
N ASN A 88 -2.32 0.89 20.19
CA ASN A 88 -1.91 -0.19 21.09
C ASN A 88 -0.38 -0.24 21.22
N PRO A 89 0.23 0.72 21.95
CA PRO A 89 1.70 0.82 22.07
C PRO A 89 2.36 -0.40 22.73
N GLY A 90 1.58 -1.32 23.31
CA GLY A 90 2.06 -2.61 23.82
C GLY A 90 2.35 -3.67 22.73
N LYS A 91 1.96 -3.46 21.48
CA LYS A 91 2.34 -4.33 20.34
C LYS A 91 3.72 -3.94 19.80
N LYS A 92 4.46 -4.94 19.28
CA LYS A 92 5.75 -4.73 18.60
C LYS A 92 5.63 -3.61 17.55
N GLY A 93 6.70 -2.83 17.41
CA GLY A 93 6.79 -1.72 16.45
C GLY A 93 6.37 -2.09 15.03
N TRP A 94 6.07 -1.07 14.20
CA TRP A 94 5.65 -1.32 12.83
C TRP A 94 6.81 -1.89 12.04
N ASN A 95 6.62 -3.11 11.55
CA ASN A 95 7.65 -3.86 10.89
C ASN A 95 7.11 -4.45 9.59
N LYS A 96 8.03 -4.83 8.70
CA LYS A 96 7.73 -5.50 7.45
C LYS A 96 6.74 -6.66 7.61
N THR A 97 6.88 -7.47 8.66
CA THR A 97 5.96 -8.59 8.97
C THR A 97 4.54 -8.13 9.25
N ALA A 98 4.35 -7.03 9.99
CA ALA A 98 3.02 -6.48 10.26
C ALA A 98 2.38 -5.95 8.97
N CYS A 99 3.15 -5.26 8.14
CA CYS A 99 2.71 -4.81 6.82
C CYS A 99 2.32 -6.00 5.91
N GLN A 100 3.14 -7.06 5.87
CA GLN A 100 2.85 -8.28 5.13
C GLN A 100 1.55 -8.94 5.59
N GLN A 101 1.28 -8.96 6.90
CA GLN A 101 0.05 -9.51 7.47
C GLN A 101 -1.17 -8.64 7.15
N ALA A 102 -1.02 -7.32 7.10
CA ALA A 102 -2.09 -6.39 6.76
C ALA A 102 -2.44 -6.42 5.26
N CYS A 103 -1.44 -6.67 4.40
CA CYS A 103 -1.63 -6.82 2.97
C CYS A 103 -2.42 -8.11 2.63
N GLY A 104 -3.31 -8.01 1.65
CA GLY A 104 -3.98 -9.12 0.98
C GLY A 104 -3.29 -9.58 -0.31
N VAL A 105 -2.12 -9.03 -0.65
CA VAL A 105 -1.30 -9.44 -1.81
C VAL A 105 -0.15 -10.37 -1.41
N ASP A 106 0.56 -10.88 -2.43
CA ASP A 106 1.76 -11.70 -2.25
C ASP A 106 2.80 -11.05 -1.33
N VAL A 107 3.42 -11.86 -0.47
CA VAL A 107 4.39 -11.41 0.55
C VAL A 107 5.57 -10.63 -0.04
N ASN A 108 5.99 -10.92 -1.27
CA ASN A 108 7.08 -10.18 -1.92
C ASN A 108 6.61 -8.80 -2.37
N LYS A 109 5.38 -8.67 -2.84
CA LYS A 109 4.80 -7.38 -3.23
C LYS A 109 4.56 -6.49 -2.01
N SER A 110 3.99 -7.06 -0.95
CA SER A 110 3.80 -6.40 0.35
C SER A 110 5.13 -5.92 0.93
N SER A 111 6.20 -6.70 0.74
CA SER A 111 7.56 -6.33 1.15
C SER A 111 8.07 -5.09 0.46
N GLN A 112 7.85 -4.97 -0.85
CA GLN A 112 8.26 -3.80 -1.62
C GLN A 112 7.40 -2.58 -1.26
N LEU A 113 6.08 -2.75 -1.12
CA LEU A 113 5.19 -1.69 -0.65
C LEU A 113 5.63 -1.14 0.71
N PHE A 114 5.99 -2.01 1.65
CA PHE A 114 6.53 -1.59 2.93
C PHE A 114 7.76 -0.69 2.76
N ILE A 115 8.76 -1.13 1.98
CA ILE A 115 10.00 -0.38 1.76
C ILE A 115 9.71 0.99 1.12
N ILE A 116 8.80 1.02 0.13
CA ILE A 116 8.41 2.27 -0.54
C ILE A 116 7.76 3.24 0.46
N PHE A 117 6.78 2.77 1.22
CA PHE A 117 6.05 3.61 2.19
C PHE A 117 6.93 4.04 3.37
N ASP A 118 7.81 3.16 3.83
CA ASP A 118 8.81 3.45 4.86
C ASP A 118 9.81 4.51 4.36
N ASN A 119 10.33 4.34 3.14
CA ASN A 119 11.17 5.35 2.50
C ASN A 119 10.44 6.67 2.32
N LEU A 120 9.15 6.68 1.99
CA LEU A 120 8.36 7.91 1.90
C LEU A 120 8.09 8.56 3.25
N GLY A 121 8.35 7.87 4.37
CA GLY A 121 7.99 8.35 5.71
C GLY A 121 6.49 8.24 5.99
N TRP A 122 5.74 7.48 5.19
CA TRP A 122 4.28 7.35 5.34
C TRP A 122 3.86 6.65 6.63
N PHE A 123 4.75 5.89 7.26
CA PHE A 123 4.51 5.24 8.55
C PHE A 123 4.83 6.11 9.76
N GLU A 124 5.27 7.35 9.54
CA GLU A 124 5.55 8.30 10.60
C GLU A 124 4.28 8.59 11.41
N PRO A 125 4.34 8.54 12.76
CA PRO A 125 3.18 8.76 13.63
C PRO A 125 2.54 10.14 13.42
N GLN A 126 3.32 11.11 12.94
CA GLN A 126 2.89 12.46 12.56
C GLN A 126 1.71 12.46 11.59
N HIS A 127 1.68 11.49 10.67
CA HIS A 127 0.56 11.34 9.75
C HIS A 127 -0.69 10.79 10.42
N PHE A 128 -0.53 10.06 11.52
CA PHE A 128 -1.62 9.43 12.26
C PHE A 128 -2.12 10.26 13.45
N GLU A 129 -1.45 11.34 13.83
CA GLU A 129 -1.82 12.20 14.97
C GLU A 129 -3.25 12.72 14.89
N LYS A 130 -3.81 12.90 13.68
CA LYS A 130 -5.21 13.29 13.51
C LYS A 130 -6.21 12.23 13.99
N TRP A 131 -5.78 10.97 14.06
CA TRP A 131 -6.62 9.81 14.34
C TRP A 131 -6.21 9.06 15.62
N LEU A 132 -5.17 9.50 16.32
CA LEU A 132 -4.76 9.01 17.65
C LEU A 132 -5.41 9.83 18.76
#